data_AF-A0A5M8FFT7-F1
#
_entry.id   AF-A0A5M8FFT7-F1
#
_cell.length_a   1.000
_cell.length_b   1.000
_cell.length_c   1.000
_cell.angle_alpha   90.00
_cell.angle_beta   90.00
_cell.angle_gamma   90.00
#
_symmetry.space_group_name_H-M   'P 1'
#
loop_
_entity.id
_entity.type
_entity.pdbx_description
1 polymer ?
#
loop_
_entity_poly.entity_id
_entity_poly.type
_entity_poly.pdbx_seq_one_letter_code
_entity_poly.pdbx_strand_id
1 'polypeptide(L)'
;MSALDADCDYRIFHCYDRAADYRALERLLAADRPVIVAHPNALGTDLKRVPPECLVEINNRYVWRCDWRQFYGPFRKRFRFVIGSDAHQPNWLNQTVARHVAAALDIHETLVFAD
;
A
#
# COMPACT_ATOMS: atom_id res chain seq x y z
N MET A 1 10.70 6.87 22.10
CA MET A 1 10.82 7.21 20.68
C MET A 1 9.71 6.48 19.94
N SER A 2 8.72 7.22 19.46
CA SER A 2 7.60 6.69 18.68
C SER A 2 7.97 6.66 17.19
N ALA A 3 7.20 5.93 16.38
CA ALA A 3 7.39 5.92 14.93
C ALA A 3 7.19 7.32 14.27
N LEU A 4 6.55 8.25 14.98
CA LEU A 4 6.35 9.63 14.52
C LEU A 4 7.61 10.48 14.68
N ASP A 5 8.51 10.09 15.58
CA ASP A 5 9.75 10.83 15.87
C ASP A 5 10.89 10.45 14.90
N ALA A 6 10.68 9.41 14.07
CA ALA A 6 11.66 8.98 13.09
C ALA A 6 11.70 9.94 11.91
N ASP A 7 12.89 10.46 11.61
CA ASP A 7 13.15 11.22 10.40
C ASP A 7 13.25 10.24 9.22
N CYS A 8 12.19 10.21 8.42
CA CYS A 8 12.04 9.33 7.28
C CYS A 8 11.27 10.06 6.18
N ASP A 9 11.55 9.70 4.93
CA ASP A 9 10.90 10.30 3.77
C ASP A 9 9.46 9.81 3.62
N TYR A 10 9.19 8.57 4.02
CA TYR A 10 7.87 7.94 3.98
C TYR A 10 7.73 6.88 5.05
N ARG A 11 6.49 6.47 5.32
CA ARG A 11 6.16 5.41 6.28
C ARG A 11 5.39 4.29 5.59
N ILE A 12 5.75 3.05 5.89
CA ILE A 12 4.97 1.87 5.51
C ILE A 12 4.23 1.37 6.74
N PHE A 13 2.95 1.06 6.60
CA PHE A 13 2.12 0.61 7.69
C PHE A 13 1.27 -0.61 7.32
N HIS A 14 1.30 -1.63 8.17
CA HIS A 14 0.42 -2.79 8.10
C HIS A 14 -0.92 -2.46 8.76
N CYS A 15 -1.91 -2.10 7.95
CA CYS A 15 -3.26 -1.85 8.44
C CYS A 15 -4.11 -3.12 8.35
N TYR A 16 -4.48 -3.72 9.47
CA TYR A 16 -5.51 -4.77 9.47
C TYR A 16 -6.90 -4.12 9.58
N ASP A 17 -7.97 -4.89 9.42
CA ASP A 17 -9.34 -4.38 9.63
C ASP A 17 -9.68 -4.23 11.13
N ARG A 18 -8.95 -3.35 11.82
CA ARG A 18 -9.09 -3.04 13.24
C ARG A 18 -9.20 -1.54 13.42
N ALA A 19 -10.12 -1.10 14.28
CA ALA A 19 -10.31 0.34 14.54
C ALA A 19 -9.04 1.05 15.02
N ALA A 20 -8.17 0.36 15.76
CA ALA A 20 -6.89 0.91 16.19
C ALA A 20 -5.94 1.18 15.03
N ASP A 21 -5.94 0.33 13.99
CA ASP A 21 -5.02 0.43 12.85
C ASP A 21 -5.44 1.62 11.96
N TYR A 22 -6.74 1.83 11.75
CA TYR A 22 -7.24 3.03 11.04
C TYR A 22 -6.94 4.32 11.80
N ARG A 23 -7.09 4.34 13.13
CA ARG A 23 -6.67 5.51 13.95
C ARG A 23 -5.17 5.74 13.86
N ALA A 24 -4.36 4.69 13.77
CA ALA A 24 -2.93 4.83 13.58
C ALA A 24 -2.61 5.47 12.21
N LEU A 25 -3.30 5.07 11.14
CA LEU A 25 -3.17 5.71 9.83
C LEU A 25 -3.44 7.21 9.87
N GLU A 26 -4.54 7.64 10.50
CA GLU A 26 -4.87 9.06 10.67
C GLU A 26 -3.74 9.84 11.37
N ARG A 27 -3.16 9.26 12.42
CA ARG A 27 -2.04 9.88 13.17
C ARG A 27 -0.76 9.93 12.36
N LEU A 28 -0.48 8.90 11.56
CA LEU A 28 0.68 8.86 10.68
C LEU A 28 0.58 9.90 9.56
N LEU A 29 -0.62 10.09 8.99
CA LEU A 29 -0.88 11.12 7.99
C LEU A 29 -0.78 12.54 8.56
N ALA A 30 -1.22 12.75 9.80
CA ALA A 30 -1.12 14.05 10.47
C ALA A 30 0.34 14.52 10.68
N ALA A 31 1.32 13.62 10.56
CA ALA A 31 2.74 13.94 10.63
C ALA A 31 3.36 14.32 9.26
N ASP A 32 2.54 14.63 8.27
CA ASP A 32 2.90 15.21 6.96
C ASP A 32 4.04 14.48 6.22
N ARG A 33 3.98 13.15 6.26
CA ARG A 33 4.81 12.27 5.40
C ARG A 33 3.92 11.30 4.65
N PRO A 34 4.29 10.90 3.41
CA PRO A 34 3.59 9.84 2.69
C PRO A 34 3.46 8.57 3.53
N VAL A 35 2.25 8.01 3.55
CA VAL A 35 1.95 6.74 4.23
C VAL A 35 1.52 5.72 3.19
N ILE A 36 2.23 4.59 3.15
CA ILE A 36 1.94 3.44 2.30
C ILE A 36 1.24 2.38 3.15
N VAL A 37 0.04 1.99 2.75
CA VAL A 37 -0.65 0.81 3.29
C VAL A 37 -0.08 -0.43 2.61
N ALA A 38 0.72 -1.20 3.36
CA ALA A 38 1.40 -2.38 2.84
C ALA A 38 0.47 -3.59 2.72
N HIS A 39 0.56 -4.24 1.56
CA HIS A 39 -0.14 -5.47 1.16
C HIS A 39 -1.53 -5.64 1.79
N PRO A 40 -2.47 -4.69 1.56
CA PRO A 40 -3.76 -4.67 2.25
C PRO A 40 -4.61 -5.91 1.98
N ASN A 41 -4.47 -6.49 0.79
CA ASN A 41 -5.18 -7.72 0.45
C ASN A 41 -4.77 -8.93 1.31
N ALA A 42 -3.53 -8.94 1.83
CA ALA A 42 -3.04 -10.01 2.71
C ALA A 42 -3.46 -9.83 4.18
N LEU A 43 -3.75 -8.59 4.59
CA LEU A 43 -4.11 -8.24 5.96
C LEU A 43 -5.61 -8.11 6.19
N GLY A 44 -6.41 -8.29 5.13
CA GLY A 44 -7.85 -8.11 5.16
C GLY A 44 -8.28 -6.65 5.37
N THR A 45 -7.44 -5.68 5.02
CA THR A 45 -7.77 -4.25 5.15
C THR A 45 -9.02 -3.90 4.36
N ASP A 46 -9.96 -3.16 4.96
CA ASP A 46 -11.07 -2.57 4.23
C ASP A 46 -10.63 -1.22 3.62
N LEU A 47 -10.36 -1.22 2.32
CA LEU A 47 -9.95 -0.03 1.57
C LEU A 47 -11.01 1.09 1.59
N LYS A 48 -12.27 0.82 1.94
CA LYS A 48 -13.28 1.89 2.11
C LYS A 48 -12.96 2.78 3.32
N ARG A 49 -12.29 2.22 4.32
CA ARG A 49 -11.95 2.86 5.59
C ARG A 49 -10.57 3.52 5.59
N VAL A 50 -9.74 3.22 4.58
CA VAL A 50 -8.43 3.85 4.41
C VAL A 50 -8.61 5.30 3.93
N PRO A 51 -7.95 6.29 4.57
CA PRO A 51 -7.97 7.67 4.10
C PRO A 51 -7.39 7.80 2.68
N PRO A 52 -8.03 8.53 1.76
CA PRO A 52 -7.61 8.63 0.34
C PRO A 52 -6.22 9.25 0.13
N GLU A 53 -5.68 9.95 1.13
CA GLU A 53 -4.34 10.54 1.12
C GLU A 53 -3.24 9.46 1.20
N CYS A 54 -3.55 8.28 1.73
CA CYS A 54 -2.64 7.15 1.75
C CYS A 54 -2.32 6.65 0.34
N LEU A 55 -1.09 6.16 0.18
CA LEU A 55 -0.71 5.31 -0.94
C LEU A 55 -1.10 3.86 -0.62
N VAL A 56 -1.53 3.12 -1.64
CA VAL A 56 -1.89 1.70 -1.50
C VAL A 56 -0.88 0.84 -2.25
N GLU A 57 -0.30 -0.16 -1.57
CA GLU A 57 0.63 -1.08 -2.21
C GLU A 57 -0.10 -2.17 -3.01
N ILE A 58 0.31 -2.38 -4.27
CA ILE A 58 0.09 -3.64 -4.98
C ILE A 58 1.34 -4.49 -4.79
N ASN A 59 1.23 -5.48 -3.90
CA ASN A 59 2.37 -6.26 -3.44
C ASN A 59 2.57 -7.54 -4.26
N ASN A 60 3.74 -7.73 -4.87
CA ASN A 60 4.04 -8.86 -5.75
C ASN A 60 3.95 -10.21 -5.04
N ARG A 61 4.37 -10.29 -3.77
CA ARG A 61 4.36 -11.52 -2.99
C ARG A 61 2.94 -12.00 -2.67
N TYR A 62 1.98 -11.09 -2.52
CA TYR A 62 0.65 -11.41 -2.01
C TYR A 62 -0.51 -11.20 -3.01
N VAL A 63 -0.33 -10.42 -4.07
CA VAL A 63 -1.43 -10.01 -4.97
C VAL A 63 -2.13 -11.20 -5.65
N TRP A 64 -1.40 -12.29 -5.91
CA TRP A 64 -1.93 -13.51 -6.52
C TRP A 64 -2.86 -14.31 -5.59
N ARG A 65 -2.92 -13.99 -4.30
CA ARG A 65 -3.68 -14.73 -3.28
C ARG A 65 -5.14 -14.28 -3.14
N CYS A 66 -5.62 -13.37 -3.97
CA CYS A 66 -6.98 -12.84 -3.91
C CYS A 66 -7.55 -12.53 -5.30
N ASP A 67 -8.86 -12.29 -5.38
CA ASP A 67 -9.45 -11.62 -6.54
C ASP A 67 -9.09 -10.12 -6.51
N TRP A 68 -7.92 -9.82 -7.07
CA TRP A 68 -7.40 -8.46 -7.13
C TRP A 68 -8.27 -7.52 -7.98
N ARG A 69 -9.10 -8.04 -8.91
CA ARG A 69 -10.04 -7.22 -9.68
C ARG A 69 -11.14 -6.70 -8.77
N GLN A 70 -11.70 -7.59 -7.96
CA GLN A 70 -12.72 -7.21 -6.98
C GLN A 70 -12.14 -6.36 -5.85
N PHE A 71 -10.94 -6.69 -5.37
CA PHE A 71 -10.34 -6.00 -4.22
C PHE A 71 -9.85 -4.58 -4.56
N TYR A 72 -9.04 -4.42 -5.62
CA TYR A 72 -8.45 -3.12 -5.97
C TYR A 72 -9.28 -2.32 -6.98
N GLY A 73 -9.97 -3.00 -7.90
CA GLY A 73 -10.68 -2.38 -9.04
C GLY A 73 -11.64 -1.24 -8.66
N PRO A 74 -12.49 -1.38 -7.63
CA PRO A 74 -13.40 -0.31 -7.19
C PRO A 74 -12.69 0.95 -6.71
N PHE A 75 -11.42 0.85 -6.31
CA PHE A 75 -10.67 1.94 -5.67
C PHE A 75 -9.58 2.54 -6.54
N ARG A 76 -9.43 2.07 -7.80
CA ARG A 76 -8.38 2.53 -8.73
C ARG A 76 -8.32 4.04 -8.95
N LYS A 77 -9.46 4.73 -8.80
CA LYS A 77 -9.58 6.20 -8.93
C LYS A 77 -9.54 6.94 -7.58
N ARG A 78 -9.65 6.21 -6.47
CA ARG A 78 -9.65 6.78 -5.11
C ARG A 78 -8.23 6.93 -4.58
N PHE A 79 -7.36 5.97 -4.88
CA PHE A 79 -6.01 5.95 -4.35
C PHE A 79 -4.96 6.11 -5.45
N ARG A 80 -3.79 6.56 -5.02
CA ARG A 80 -2.53 6.38 -5.73
C ARG A 80 -1.89 5.08 -5.27
N PHE A 81 -1.18 4.41 -6.17
CA PHE A 81 -0.65 3.08 -5.92
C PHE A 81 0.86 3.04 -6.04
N VAL A 82 1.49 2.24 -5.19
CA VAL A 82 2.92 1.89 -5.29
C VAL A 82 3.05 0.40 -5.58
N ILE A 83 4.12 0.00 -6.26
CA ILE A 83 4.39 -1.40 -6.57
C ILE A 83 5.58 -1.87 -5.74
N GLY A 84 5.35 -2.88 -4.90
CA GLY A 84 6.36 -3.43 -4.00
C GLY A 84 6.54 -4.93 -4.16
N SER A 85 7.76 -5.42 -3.96
CA SER A 85 8.06 -6.86 -4.00
C SER A 85 7.88 -7.56 -2.65
N ASP A 86 8.07 -6.84 -1.54
CA ASP A 86 8.24 -7.41 -0.19
C ASP A 86 9.25 -8.57 -0.16
N ALA A 87 10.36 -8.36 -0.88
CA ALA A 87 11.41 -9.36 -1.01
C ALA A 87 12.15 -9.55 0.33
N HIS A 88 12.10 -10.77 0.87
CA HIS A 88 12.90 -11.20 2.02
C HIS A 88 14.14 -12.02 1.60
N GLN A 89 14.30 -12.24 0.28
CA GLN A 89 15.44 -12.89 -0.35
C GLN A 89 15.70 -12.24 -1.73
N PRO A 90 16.94 -12.19 -2.24
CA PRO A 90 17.26 -11.52 -3.50
C PRO A 90 16.48 -12.04 -4.72
N ASN A 91 16.22 -13.34 -4.78
CA ASN A 91 15.43 -13.97 -5.84
C ASN A 91 13.94 -13.58 -5.83
N TRP A 92 13.46 -12.92 -4.77
CA TRP A 92 12.07 -12.43 -4.67
C TRP A 92 11.91 -10.97 -5.08
N LEU A 93 13.00 -10.32 -5.52
CA LEU A 93 13.01 -8.88 -5.84
C LEU A 93 12.10 -8.51 -7.03
N ASN A 94 11.69 -9.49 -7.85
CA ASN A 94 10.84 -9.23 -9.00
C ASN A 94 9.48 -8.62 -8.61
N GLN A 95 8.87 -7.91 -9.56
CA GLN A 95 7.57 -7.25 -9.40
C GLN A 95 6.59 -7.62 -10.53
N THR A 96 6.89 -8.68 -11.29
CA THR A 96 6.20 -8.98 -12.56
C THR A 96 4.70 -9.18 -12.39
N VAL A 97 4.27 -9.87 -11.34
CA VAL A 97 2.84 -10.13 -11.09
C VAL A 97 2.13 -8.86 -10.64
N ALA A 98 2.71 -8.10 -9.72
CA ALA A 98 2.13 -6.82 -9.29
C ALA A 98 2.02 -5.82 -10.45
N ARG A 99 3.05 -5.73 -11.31
CA ARG A 99 3.03 -4.90 -12.52
C ARG A 99 1.98 -5.35 -13.52
N HIS A 100 1.81 -6.66 -13.71
CA HIS A 100 0.72 -7.19 -14.54
C HIS A 100 -0.66 -6.78 -14.00
N VAL A 101 -0.87 -6.91 -12.68
CA VAL A 101 -2.14 -6.51 -12.05
C VAL A 101 -2.39 -5.00 -12.19
N ALA A 102 -1.37 -4.17 -11.94
CA ALA A 102 -1.48 -2.73 -12.11
C ALA A 102 -1.89 -2.37 -13.55
N ALA A 103 -1.21 -2.93 -14.55
CA ALA A 103 -1.55 -2.71 -15.96
C ALA A 103 -2.97 -3.19 -16.30
N ALA A 104 -3.37 -4.37 -15.82
CA ALA A 104 -4.71 -4.92 -16.08
C ALA A 104 -5.85 -4.11 -15.45
N LEU A 105 -5.56 -3.31 -14.41
CA LEU A 105 -6.52 -2.40 -13.77
C LEU A 105 -6.43 -0.96 -14.26
N ASP A 106 -5.53 -0.67 -15.20
CA ASP A 106 -5.23 0.70 -15.66
C ASP A 106 -4.77 1.59 -14.49
N ILE A 107 -3.88 1.05 -13.66
CA ILE A 107 -3.27 1.73 -12.51
C ILE A 107 -1.84 2.12 -12.88
N HIS A 108 -1.54 3.41 -12.75
CA HIS A 108 -0.19 3.94 -12.89
C HIS A 108 0.53 3.96 -11.54
N GLU A 109 1.77 3.45 -11.53
CA GLU A 109 2.64 3.50 -10.36
C GLU A 109 2.97 4.95 -9.98
N THR A 110 2.82 5.25 -8.70
CA THR A 110 3.27 6.50 -8.09
C THR A 110 4.67 6.29 -7.56
N LEU A 111 5.63 7.08 -8.04
CA LEU A 111 6.96 7.14 -7.46
C LEU A 111 6.90 8.02 -6.20
N VAL A 112 7.32 7.47 -5.06
CA VAL A 112 7.30 8.18 -3.76
C VAL A 112 8.37 9.26 -3.72
N PHE A 113 9.47 9.03 -4.44
CA PHE A 113 10.54 9.97 -4.66
C PHE A 113 10.41 10.51 -6.09
N ALA A 114 10.33 11.82 -6.22
CA ALA A 114 10.63 12.49 -7.48
C ALA A 114 12.11 12.87 -7.44
N ASP A 115 12.80 12.70 -8.57
CA ASP A 115 14.17 13.19 -8.76
C ASP A 115 14.29 14.70 -8.49
#